data_AF-A0A251V8Q5-F1
#
_entry.id   AF-A0A251V8Q5-F1
#
_cell.length_a   1.000
_cell.length_b   1.000
_cell.length_c   1.000
_cell.angle_alpha   90.00
_cell.angle_beta   90.00
_cell.angle_gamma   90.00
#
_symmetry.space_group_name_H-M   'P 1'
#
loop_
_entity.id
_entity.type
_entity.pdbx_description
1 polymer ?
#
loop_
_entity_poly.entity_id
_entity_poly.type
_entity_poly.pdbx_seq_one_letter_code
_entity_poly.pdbx_strand_id
1 'polypeptide(L)'
;MFRYIVITASACYGYQDQGVMIAAANQDLWQGGAVCGKYFQVTCTGALNQGVPHPCTSTPTVTVMITDFCPPPGCKGNLDLSHEAFSTIADPSAGGVKISYQQYAIQHVFSKFCFYTFLLASRWMLVSQQHVCSHCVGCKDDGRCSILIHNTCLQEQDI
;
A
#
# COMPACT_ATOMS: atom_id res chain seq x y z
N MET A 1 13.24 -26.34 11.00
CA MET A 1 12.18 -26.43 9.98
C MET A 1 11.29 -25.21 10.15
N PHE A 2 11.48 -24.17 9.33
CA PHE A 2 10.66 -22.97 9.40
C PHE A 2 9.31 -23.29 8.76
N ARG A 3 8.25 -23.24 9.56
CA ARG A 3 6.88 -23.49 9.15
C ARG A 3 6.36 -22.17 8.60
N TYR A 4 6.33 -22.04 7.27
CA TYR A 4 5.63 -20.95 6.59
C TYR A 4 4.20 -20.90 7.13
N ILE A 5 3.85 -19.88 7.91
CA ILE A 5 2.49 -19.69 8.35
C ILE A 5 1.80 -18.93 7.22
N VAL A 6 1.31 -19.68 6.24
CA VAL A 6 0.29 -19.14 5.34
C VAL A 6 -0.82 -18.65 6.26
N ILE A 7 -1.18 -17.37 6.18
CA ILE A 7 -2.23 -16.82 7.04
C ILE A 7 -3.52 -17.45 6.55
N THR A 8 -3.89 -18.55 7.18
CA THR A 8 -5.03 -19.37 6.79
C THR A 8 -6.36 -18.68 7.09
N ALA A 9 -6.37 -17.53 7.75
CA ALA A 9 -7.56 -16.71 7.94
C ALA A 9 -7.14 -15.24 7.95
N SER A 10 -7.68 -14.45 7.03
CA SER A 10 -7.44 -13.02 6.94
C SER A 10 -8.76 -12.26 6.85
N ALA A 11 -8.83 -11.06 7.43
CA ALA A 11 -10.02 -10.22 7.41
C ALA A 11 -10.46 -9.83 5.99
N CYS A 12 -9.53 -9.73 5.04
CA CYS A 12 -9.84 -9.39 3.66
C CYS A 12 -10.32 -10.58 2.81
N TYR A 13 -9.72 -11.76 2.98
CA TYR A 13 -9.84 -12.87 2.03
C TYR A 13 -10.26 -14.20 2.67
N GLY A 14 -10.59 -14.22 3.97
CA GLY A 14 -10.95 -15.43 4.69
C GLY A 14 -9.81 -16.45 4.62
N TYR A 15 -10.10 -17.66 4.14
CA TYR A 15 -9.12 -18.77 4.11
C TYR A 15 -8.28 -18.85 2.84
N GLN A 16 -8.29 -17.80 2.02
CA GLN A 16 -7.52 -17.80 0.77
C GLN A 16 -6.06 -17.45 1.01
N ASP A 17 -5.17 -18.24 0.43
CA ASP A 17 -3.73 -17.96 0.41
C ASP A 17 -3.45 -16.77 -0.51
N GLN A 18 -2.77 -15.76 0.03
CA GLN A 18 -2.35 -14.54 -0.66
C GLN A 18 -0.83 -14.41 -0.75
N GLY A 19 -0.10 -15.48 -0.44
CA GLY A 19 1.35 -15.54 -0.39
C GLY A 19 1.92 -15.15 0.97
N VAL A 20 3.22 -14.85 0.98
CA VAL A 20 3.99 -14.57 2.22
C VAL A 20 4.45 -13.12 2.32
N MET A 21 4.29 -12.30 1.27
CA MET A 21 4.67 -10.88 1.30
C MET A 21 3.46 -10.04 1.64
N ILE A 22 2.98 -10.21 2.87
CA ILE A 22 1.69 -9.66 3.31
C ILE A 22 1.80 -9.04 4.70
N ALA A 23 0.83 -8.18 5.03
CA ALA A 23 0.78 -7.48 6.30
C ALA A 23 -0.66 -7.25 6.78
N ALA A 24 -0.82 -7.11 8.10
CA ALA A 24 -2.05 -6.68 8.72
C ALA A 24 -1.99 -5.18 9.06
N ALA A 25 -3.08 -4.47 8.83
CA ALA A 25 -3.19 -3.05 9.13
C ALA A 25 -3.76 -2.81 10.54
N ASN A 26 -3.27 -1.78 11.22
CA ASN A 26 -3.88 -1.29 12.46
C ASN A 26 -5.24 -0.65 12.18
N GLN A 27 -5.97 -0.30 13.25
CA GLN A 27 -7.32 0.28 13.14
C GLN A 27 -7.38 1.56 12.31
N ASP A 28 -6.38 2.43 12.41
CA ASP A 28 -6.35 3.71 11.69
C ASP A 28 -6.18 3.51 10.18
N LEU A 29 -5.34 2.55 9.79
CA LEU A 29 -5.06 2.24 8.38
C LEU A 29 -6.12 1.30 7.78
N TRP A 30 -6.76 0.47 8.60
CA TRP A 30 -7.75 -0.51 8.15
C TRP A 30 -8.96 0.12 7.45
N GLN A 31 -9.47 1.23 7.98
CA GLN A 31 -10.60 1.98 7.41
C GLN A 31 -11.79 1.09 6.98
N GLY A 32 -12.17 0.14 7.84
CA GLY A 32 -13.27 -0.79 7.55
C GLY A 32 -13.00 -1.79 6.42
N GLY A 33 -11.74 -2.02 6.07
CA GLY A 33 -11.32 -2.92 4.99
C GLY A 33 -11.01 -2.21 3.67
N ALA A 34 -11.10 -0.87 3.61
CA ALA A 34 -10.77 -0.11 2.40
C ALA A 34 -9.30 -0.24 1.96
N VAL A 35 -8.43 -0.77 2.82
CA VAL A 35 -7.01 -1.02 2.54
C VAL A 35 -6.74 -2.43 1.99
N CYS A 36 -7.72 -3.34 2.02
CA CYS A 36 -7.57 -4.70 1.51
C CYS A 36 -7.06 -4.74 0.06
N GLY A 37 -6.05 -5.58 -0.19
CA GLY A 37 -5.47 -5.79 -1.52
C GLY A 37 -4.59 -4.66 -2.02
N LYS A 38 -4.44 -3.57 -1.25
CA LYS A 38 -3.49 -2.50 -1.59
C LYS A 38 -2.08 -2.96 -1.26
N TYR A 39 -1.15 -2.58 -2.13
CA TYR A 39 0.27 -2.81 -1.91
C TYR A 39 0.89 -1.60 -1.23
N PHE A 40 1.80 -1.86 -0.29
CA PHE A 40 2.58 -0.86 0.40
C PHE A 40 4.05 -1.20 0.25
N GLN A 41 4.84 -0.17 -0.06
CA GLN A 41 6.28 -0.24 0.07
C GLN A 41 6.63 0.17 1.49
N VAL A 42 7.24 -0.75 2.24
CA VAL A 42 7.61 -0.59 3.65
C VAL A 42 9.11 -0.59 3.75
N THR A 43 9.66 0.43 4.41
CA THR A 43 11.09 0.64 4.58
C THR A 43 11.45 0.70 6.06
N CYS A 44 12.40 -0.13 6.50
CA CYS A 44 12.99 -0.05 7.83
C CYS A 44 13.84 1.21 7.95
N THR A 45 13.57 2.04 8.97
CA THR A 45 14.27 3.31 9.21
C THR A 45 15.13 3.29 10.46
N GLY A 46 15.00 2.27 11.32
CA GLY A 46 15.91 2.07 12.44
C GLY A 46 15.33 1.27 13.59
N ALA A 47 16.06 1.23 14.69
CA ALA A 47 15.68 0.51 15.90
C ALA A 47 14.47 1.12 16.61
N LEU A 48 13.56 0.24 17.01
CA LEU A 48 12.48 0.57 17.95
C LEU A 48 12.86 0.20 19.40
N ASN A 49 13.52 -0.95 19.57
CA ASN A 49 13.89 -1.51 20.87
C ASN A 49 15.40 -1.37 21.11
N GLN A 50 15.81 -1.34 22.39
CA GLN A 50 17.23 -1.20 22.79
C GLN A 50 18.06 -2.47 22.58
N GLY A 51 17.43 -3.64 22.36
CA GLY A 51 18.11 -4.93 22.28
C GLY A 51 18.87 -5.18 20.97
N VAL A 52 18.49 -4.52 19.87
CA VAL A 52 19.13 -4.68 18.56
C VAL A 52 19.37 -3.28 17.97
N PRO A 53 20.60 -2.72 18.11
CA PRO A 53 20.87 -1.32 17.76
C PRO A 53 20.83 -1.04 16.26
N HIS A 54 21.11 -2.02 15.41
CA HIS A 54 21.07 -1.89 13.95
C HIS A 54 20.24 -3.03 13.34
N PRO A 55 18.89 -2.97 13.44
CA PRO A 55 18.07 -4.10 13.05
C PRO A 55 17.78 -4.12 11.54
N CYS A 56 17.92 -3.01 10.82
CA CYS A 56 17.61 -2.98 9.39
C CYS A 56 18.66 -3.73 8.55
N THR A 57 18.21 -4.43 7.51
CA THR A 57 19.08 -5.13 6.56
C THR A 57 19.72 -4.15 5.55
N SER A 58 20.62 -4.65 4.70
CA SER A 58 21.22 -3.87 3.60
C SER A 58 20.19 -3.45 2.52
N THR A 59 19.08 -4.17 2.43
CA THR A 59 17.94 -3.87 1.54
C THR A 59 16.71 -3.60 2.40
N PRO A 60 16.59 -2.41 3.00
CA PRO A 60 15.64 -2.16 4.07
C PRO A 60 14.19 -2.00 3.58
N THR A 61 13.90 -2.29 2.31
CA THR A 61 12.60 -2.02 1.69
C THR A 61 11.98 -3.28 1.12
N VAL A 62 10.70 -3.51 1.42
CA VAL A 62 9.90 -4.61 0.88
C VAL A 62 8.54 -4.10 0.43
N THR A 63 7.96 -4.73 -0.58
CA THR A 63 6.57 -4.49 -0.99
C THR A 63 5.69 -5.58 -0.42
N VAL A 64 4.63 -5.19 0.29
CA VAL A 64 3.68 -6.11 0.93
C VAL A 64 2.26 -5.77 0.51
N MET A 65 1.38 -6.78 0.46
CA MET A 65 -0.05 -6.59 0.30
C MET A 65 -0.75 -6.58 1.66
N ILE A 66 -1.69 -5.66 1.87
CA ILE A 66 -2.51 -5.68 3.07
C ILE A 66 -3.62 -6.72 2.92
N THR A 67 -3.60 -7.72 3.78
CA THR A 67 -4.52 -8.86 3.71
C THR A 67 -5.35 -9.04 4.97
N ASP A 68 -4.98 -8.40 6.08
CA ASP A 68 -5.59 -8.66 7.37
C ASP A 68 -5.76 -7.39 8.22
N PHE A 69 -6.60 -7.52 9.24
CA PHE A 69 -6.85 -6.51 10.24
C PHE A 69 -6.26 -6.94 11.58
N CYS A 70 -5.50 -6.05 12.19
CA CYS A 70 -4.86 -6.28 13.47
C CYS A 70 -5.49 -5.38 14.55
N PRO A 71 -6.44 -5.90 15.35
CA PRO A 71 -7.11 -5.12 16.38
C PRO A 71 -6.20 -4.84 17.59
N PRO A 72 -6.43 -3.74 18.33
CA PRO A 72 -5.83 -3.54 19.65
C PRO A 72 -6.26 -4.66 20.63
N PRO A 73 -5.41 -5.11 21.56
CA PRO A 73 -4.03 -4.69 21.83
C PRO A 73 -2.98 -5.46 21.00
N GLY A 74 -3.40 -6.29 20.04
CA GLY A 74 -2.52 -7.17 19.27
C GLY A 74 -1.50 -6.42 18.43
N CYS A 75 -1.90 -5.30 17.82
CA CYS A 75 -0.98 -4.46 17.07
C CYS A 75 -0.24 -3.45 17.94
N LYS A 76 1.10 -3.56 17.94
CA LYS A 76 2.00 -2.61 18.60
C LYS A 76 2.45 -1.45 17.70
N GLY A 77 2.11 -1.49 16.42
CA GLY A 77 2.50 -0.49 15.42
C GLY A 77 1.46 -0.30 14.32
N ASN A 78 1.83 0.41 13.25
CA ASN A 78 0.94 0.71 12.13
C ASN A 78 0.65 -0.50 11.23
N LEU A 79 1.66 -1.34 11.03
CA LEU A 79 1.60 -2.54 10.19
C LEU A 79 2.22 -3.71 10.96
N ASP A 80 1.55 -4.86 10.93
CA ASP A 80 2.10 -6.14 11.37
C ASP A 80 2.51 -6.95 10.15
N LEU A 81 3.81 -7.04 9.91
CA LEU A 81 4.35 -7.73 8.74
C LEU A 81 4.40 -9.22 9.02
N SER A 82 4.07 -10.04 8.01
CA SER A 82 4.44 -11.45 7.98
C SER A 82 5.93 -11.65 8.27
N HIS A 83 6.28 -12.81 8.82
CA HIS A 83 7.66 -13.12 9.21
C HIS A 83 8.63 -12.98 8.03
N GLU A 84 8.22 -13.47 6.85
CA GLU A 84 8.98 -13.42 5.61
C GLU A 84 9.22 -11.96 5.16
N ALA A 85 8.18 -11.13 5.15
CA ALA A 85 8.32 -9.71 4.83
C ALA A 85 9.19 -8.96 5.85
N PHE A 86 9.00 -9.22 7.15
CA PHE A 86 9.80 -8.60 8.21
C PHE A 86 11.28 -8.97 8.09
N SER A 87 11.58 -10.26 7.90
CA SER A 87 12.95 -10.79 7.77
C SER A 87 13.70 -10.23 6.55
N THR A 88 12.98 -9.71 5.55
CA THR A 88 13.57 -9.07 4.38
C THR A 88 14.18 -7.71 4.72
N ILE A 89 13.51 -6.94 5.59
CA ILE A 89 13.91 -5.56 5.92
C ILE A 89 14.61 -5.42 7.25
N ALA A 90 14.46 -6.38 8.16
CA ALA A 90 15.01 -6.31 9.50
C ALA A 90 15.33 -7.68 10.13
N ASP A 91 16.21 -7.67 11.13
CA ASP A 91 16.52 -8.81 12.00
C ASP A 91 15.29 -9.23 12.81
N PRO A 92 14.75 -10.46 12.63
CA PRO A 92 13.60 -10.96 13.37
C PRO A 92 13.74 -10.91 14.89
N SER A 93 14.96 -10.97 15.42
CA SER A 93 15.23 -10.89 16.86
C SER A 93 14.94 -9.51 17.45
N ALA A 94 14.85 -8.46 16.63
CA ALA A 94 14.51 -7.11 17.07
C ALA A 94 13.07 -7.01 17.61
N GLY A 95 12.18 -7.90 17.18
CA GLY A 95 10.77 -7.97 17.58
C GLY A 95 9.91 -6.76 17.17
N GLY A 96 10.52 -5.75 16.55
CA GLY A 96 9.89 -4.52 16.08
C GLY A 96 10.94 -3.50 15.62
N VAL A 97 10.61 -2.75 14.58
CA VAL A 97 11.47 -1.70 14.00
C VAL A 97 10.65 -0.47 13.68
N LYS A 98 11.32 0.67 13.57
CA LYS A 98 10.71 1.87 13.00
C LYS A 98 10.60 1.67 11.50
N ILE A 99 9.43 1.96 10.95
CA ILE A 99 9.14 1.83 9.53
C ILE A 99 8.64 3.17 8.95
N SER A 100 8.96 3.39 7.68
CA SER A 100 8.25 4.33 6.81
C SER A 100 7.51 3.50 5.77
N TYR A 101 6.28 3.89 5.42
CA TYR A 101 5.51 3.17 4.43
C TYR A 101 4.73 4.11 3.52
N GLN A 102 4.59 3.71 2.26
CA GLN A 102 3.81 4.42 1.26
C GLN A 102 3.02 3.43 0.43
N GLN A 103 1.81 3.81 0.02
CA GLN A 103 1.01 2.97 -0.86
C GLN A 103 1.73 2.85 -2.21
N TYR A 104 2.07 1.62 -2.59
CA TYR A 104 2.60 1.29 -3.91
C TYR A 104 1.41 1.17 -4.86
N ALA A 105 0.99 2.29 -5.42
CA ALA A 105 0.17 2.25 -6.61
C ALA A 105 1.06 1.70 -7.72
N ILE A 106 0.81 0.47 -8.16
CA ILE A 106 1.21 0.07 -9.49
C ILE A 106 0.51 1.10 -10.38
N GLN A 107 1.24 2.10 -10.85
CA GLN A 107 0.82 2.88 -11.99
C GLN A 107 0.71 1.84 -13.11
N HIS A 108 -0.45 1.19 -13.19
CA HIS A 108 -0.77 0.26 -14.23
C HIS A 108 -0.47 1.04 -15.50
N VAL A 109 0.57 0.63 -16.22
CA VAL A 109 0.78 0.46 -17.67
C VAL A 109 -0.06 1.29 -18.67
N PHE A 110 -1.11 2.01 -18.28
CA PHE A 110 -1.87 3.03 -19.02
C PHE A 110 -0.97 4.10 -19.65
N SER A 111 0.20 4.39 -19.06
CA SER A 111 1.18 5.30 -19.68
C SER A 111 1.70 4.79 -21.03
N LYS A 112 1.75 3.47 -21.27
CA LYS A 112 2.24 2.90 -22.54
C LYS A 112 1.15 2.56 -23.55
N PHE A 113 -0.10 2.35 -23.12
CA PHE A 113 -1.19 2.03 -24.06
C PHE A 113 -1.71 3.27 -24.81
N CYS A 114 -1.60 4.46 -24.23
CA CYS A 114 -1.99 5.72 -24.88
C CYS A 114 -1.02 6.16 -26.00
N PHE A 115 0.25 5.72 -25.96
CA PHE A 115 1.25 6.08 -26.98
C PHE A 115 1.19 5.21 -28.25
N TYR A 116 0.71 3.96 -28.15
CA TYR A 116 0.75 3.01 -29.28
C TYR A 116 -0.36 3.21 -30.32
N THR A 117 -1.48 3.83 -29.92
CA THR A 117 -2.63 4.09 -30.82
C THR A 117 -2.52 5.41 -31.59
N PHE A 118 -1.58 6.30 -31.22
CA PHE A 118 -1.40 7.61 -31.86
C PHE A 118 -0.71 7.58 -33.23
N LEU A 119 -0.10 6.47 -33.65
CA LEU A 119 0.66 6.41 -34.91
C LEU A 119 -0.13 5.89 -36.12
N LEU A 120 -1.37 5.41 -35.98
CA LEU A 120 -2.10 4.77 -37.09
C LEU A 120 -3.49 5.33 -37.41
N ALA A 121 -3.99 6.35 -36.71
CA ALA A 121 -5.27 6.97 -37.05
C ALA A 121 -5.07 8.43 -37.48
N SER A 122 -4.84 8.62 -38.77
CA SER A 122 -4.99 9.92 -39.41
C SER A 122 -6.46 10.37 -39.31
N ARG A 123 -6.66 11.65 -38.93
CA ARG A 123 -7.87 12.50 -39.06
C ARG A 123 -8.64 12.77 -37.75
N TRP A 124 -8.43 14.01 -37.28
CA TRP A 124 -9.41 14.93 -36.69
C TRP A 124 -10.36 14.37 -35.62
N MET A 125 -9.91 14.37 -34.36
CA MET A 125 -10.81 14.66 -33.23
C MET A 125 -10.07 15.57 -32.26
N LEU A 126 -10.65 16.76 -32.04
CA LEU A 126 -10.32 17.63 -30.91
C LEU A 126 -10.71 16.88 -29.64
N VAL A 127 -9.75 16.29 -28.93
CA VAL A 127 -9.94 15.91 -27.53
C VAL A 127 -9.10 16.87 -26.71
N SER A 128 -9.83 17.73 -26.00
CA SER A 128 -9.34 18.62 -24.96
C SER A 128 -8.34 17.89 -24.06
N GLN A 129 -7.23 18.55 -23.81
CA GLN A 129 -6.10 18.06 -23.04
C GLN A 129 -6.47 17.98 -21.56
N GLN A 130 -7.25 16.97 -21.16
CA GLN A 130 -7.39 16.62 -19.75
C GLN A 130 -6.09 15.94 -19.30
N HIS A 131 -5.18 16.74 -18.76
CA HIS A 131 -4.21 16.27 -17.77
C HIS A 131 -5.02 15.61 -16.64
N VAL A 132 -5.00 14.27 -16.55
CA VAL A 132 -5.71 13.57 -15.48
C VAL A 132 -4.89 13.60 -14.20
N CYS A 133 -5.51 14.23 -13.21
CA CYS A 133 -5.04 14.53 -11.86
C CYS A 133 -4.52 13.29 -11.11
N SER A 134 -3.35 13.42 -10.47
CA SER A 134 -2.71 12.32 -9.72
C SER A 134 -3.06 12.27 -8.22
N HIS A 135 -4.03 13.02 -7.70
CA HIS A 135 -4.32 13.00 -6.26
C HIS A 135 -5.82 13.16 -5.96
N CYS A 136 -6.54 12.04 -5.80
CA CYS A 136 -7.84 12.01 -5.13
C CYS A 136 -7.62 11.51 -3.69
N VAL A 137 -7.93 12.33 -2.68
CA VAL A 137 -7.62 12.05 -1.26
C VAL A 137 -8.86 11.57 -0.48
N GLY A 138 -10.04 11.53 -1.10
CA GLY A 138 -11.25 10.94 -0.51
C GLY A 138 -12.48 11.00 -1.41
N CYS A 139 -13.36 10.01 -1.29
CA CYS A 139 -14.72 10.00 -1.86
C CYS A 139 -15.72 10.44 -0.80
N LYS A 140 -16.65 11.31 -1.19
CA LYS A 140 -17.77 11.77 -0.36
C LYS A 140 -19.01 10.89 -0.67
N ASP A 141 -19.93 10.74 0.29
CA ASP A 141 -21.06 9.79 0.20
C ASP A 141 -22.05 10.06 -0.96
N ASP A 142 -21.88 11.18 -1.66
CA ASP A 142 -22.64 11.59 -2.85
C ASP A 142 -21.98 11.16 -4.18
N GLY A 143 -20.90 10.38 -4.14
CA GLY A 143 -20.23 9.88 -5.33
C GLY A 143 -19.28 10.87 -5.99
N ARG A 144 -19.00 12.03 -5.36
CA ARG A 144 -18.02 13.00 -5.84
C ARG A 144 -16.64 12.77 -5.23
N CYS A 145 -15.61 12.93 -6.06
CA CYS A 145 -14.22 12.84 -5.63
C CYS A 145 -13.61 14.24 -5.48
N SER A 146 -12.96 14.51 -4.35
CA SER A 146 -12.27 15.79 -4.12
C SER A 146 -10.78 15.65 -4.42
N ILE A 147 -10.27 16.51 -5.31
CA ILE A 147 -8.86 16.56 -5.70
C ILE A 147 -8.16 17.68 -4.92
N LEU A 148 -7.01 17.36 -4.34
CA LEU A 148 -6.14 18.31 -3.63
C LEU A 148 -4.90 18.60 -4.49
N ILE A 149 -4.75 19.85 -4.93
CA ILE A 149 -3.51 20.36 -5.53
C ILE A 149 -2.99 21.48 -4.63
N HIS A 150 -1.77 21.34 -4.12
CA HIS A 150 -1.12 22.33 -3.24
C HIS A 150 -2.03 22.84 -2.10
N ASN A 151 -2.61 21.92 -1.32
CA ASN A 151 -3.47 22.22 -0.15
C ASN A 151 -4.70 23.10 -0.44
N THR A 152 -5.10 23.26 -1.70
CA THR A 152 -6.29 24.03 -2.08
C THR A 152 -7.28 23.12 -2.79
N CYS A 153 -8.53 23.09 -2.32
CA CYS A 153 -9.60 22.27 -2.87
C CYS A 153 -10.20 23.03 -4.08
N LEU A 154 -9.95 22.57 -5.30
CA LEU A 154 -10.52 23.18 -6.50
C LEU A 154 -11.26 22.13 -7.33
N GLN A 155 -12.59 22.25 -7.22
CA GLN A 155 -13.66 21.65 -8.03
C GLN A 155 -14.16 20.25 -7.63
N GLU A 156 -15.46 20.22 -7.28
CA GLU A 156 -16.30 19.03 -7.25
C GLU A 156 -16.61 18.60 -8.69
N GLN A 157 -16.30 17.37 -9.06
CA GLN A 157 -16.77 16.76 -10.31
C GLN A 157 -17.55 15.50 -9.98
N ASP A 158 -18.75 15.39 -10.57
CA ASP A 158 -19.55 14.17 -10.59
C ASP A 158 -18.82 13.12 -11.45
N ILE A 159 -18.76 11.89 -10.97
CA ILE A 159 -18.16 10.74 -11.68
C ILE A 159 -18.94 10.44 -12.97
#